data_AF-A0A845X447-F1
#
_entry.id   AF-A0A845X447-F1
#
_cell.length_a   1.000
_cell.length_b   1.000
_cell.length_c   1.000
_cell.angle_alpha   90.00
_cell.angle_beta   90.00
_cell.angle_gamma   90.00
#
_symmetry.space_group_name_H-M   'P 1'
#
loop_
_entity.id
_entity.type
_entity.pdbx_description
1 polymer ?
#
loop_
_entity_poly.entity_id
_entity_poly.type
_entity_poly.pdbx_seq_one_letter_code
_entity_poly.pdbx_strand_id
1 'polypeptide(L)'
;MDALEDFIEFWVGKRQPEYGVREARTLAIPQPLQRLHAFAGCWPHPKYWRLFSCQDHLIDVGYLKEQICEGSEKLIFLSENQGVWSCATERQGQDPPVWMLDKVFGEGWEIIHSSLSKFLVTYCLQELTVSSKYRFSRKIVAFLLHQGLESQPLWLNRKYVKREPRFYLLDSYILIMNDFWYVTNNEAIAEKYSDFIEEVDEYTAASEDVLDQDPIFVSKEYGDYFENSN
;
A
#
# COMPACT_ATOMS: atom_id res chain seq x y z
N MET A 1 -6.42 -2.58 -13.30
CA MET A 1 -4.96 -2.40 -13.19
C MET A 1 -4.50 -1.12 -13.88
N ASP A 2 -5.13 -0.65 -14.98
CA ASP A 2 -4.75 0.60 -15.65
C ASP A 2 -4.71 1.81 -14.70
N ALA A 3 -5.78 2.03 -13.94
CA ALA A 3 -5.83 3.12 -12.96
C ALA A 3 -4.74 3.02 -11.87
N LEU A 4 -4.26 1.82 -11.53
CA LEU A 4 -3.15 1.65 -10.59
C LEU A 4 -1.83 2.06 -11.22
N GLU A 5 -1.61 1.67 -12.48
CA GLU A 5 -0.41 2.05 -13.25
C GLU A 5 -0.34 3.56 -13.42
N ASP A 6 -1.46 4.20 -13.80
CA ASP A 6 -1.57 5.66 -13.91
C ASP A 6 -1.29 6.34 -12.56
N PHE A 7 -1.82 5.79 -11.46
CA PHE A 7 -1.59 6.33 -10.13
C PHE A 7 -0.13 6.19 -9.68
N ILE A 8 0.53 5.06 -9.97
CA ILE A 8 1.95 4.87 -9.68
C ILE A 8 2.77 5.94 -10.43
N GLU A 9 2.55 6.14 -11.73
CA GLU A 9 3.31 7.16 -12.48
C GLU A 9 3.04 8.58 -11.98
N PHE A 10 1.78 8.86 -11.61
CA PHE A 10 1.42 10.12 -10.97
C PHE A 10 2.15 10.32 -9.63
N TRP A 11 2.27 9.26 -8.82
CA TRP A 11 2.77 9.35 -7.45
C TRP A 11 4.30 9.34 -7.34
N VAL A 12 4.98 8.50 -8.12
CA VAL A 12 6.44 8.29 -8.04
C VAL A 12 7.19 8.76 -9.29
N GLY A 13 6.48 9.32 -10.27
CA GLY A 13 7.04 9.86 -11.51
C GLY A 13 6.93 8.91 -12.69
N LYS A 14 7.31 9.39 -13.88
CA LYS A 14 7.15 8.63 -15.14
C LYS A 14 7.93 7.32 -15.13
N ARG A 15 7.28 6.26 -15.60
CA ARG A 15 7.88 4.94 -15.74
C ARG A 15 9.00 4.95 -16.78
N GLN A 16 10.10 4.28 -16.44
CA GLN A 16 11.16 3.92 -17.39
C GLN A 16 11.01 2.46 -17.86
N PRO A 17 11.46 2.10 -19.08
CA PRO A 17 11.36 0.74 -19.61
C PRO A 17 11.99 -0.35 -18.73
N GLU A 18 13.04 -0.01 -17.98
CA GLU A 18 13.78 -0.90 -17.07
C GLU A 18 13.11 -1.11 -15.71
N TYR A 19 12.05 -0.36 -15.38
CA TYR A 19 11.35 -0.50 -14.10
C TYR A 19 10.43 -1.72 -14.05
N GLY A 20 10.25 -2.43 -15.17
CA GLY A 20 9.50 -3.68 -15.22
C GLY A 20 10.34 -4.85 -15.70
N VAL A 21 9.84 -6.07 -15.47
CA VAL A 21 10.43 -7.31 -15.96
C VAL A 21 9.65 -7.78 -17.19
N ARG A 22 10.22 -7.60 -18.39
CA ARG A 22 9.49 -7.86 -19.66
C ARG A 22 9.07 -9.32 -19.79
N GLU A 23 9.93 -10.22 -19.33
CA GLU A 23 9.78 -11.67 -19.37
C GLU A 23 8.56 -12.12 -18.55
N ALA A 24 8.15 -11.34 -17.54
CA ALA A 24 7.00 -11.65 -16.69
C ALA A 24 5.71 -11.87 -17.48
N ARG A 25 5.55 -11.19 -18.65
CA ARG A 25 4.37 -11.35 -19.53
C ARG A 25 4.24 -12.73 -20.16
N THR A 26 5.32 -13.51 -20.16
CA THR A 26 5.37 -14.85 -20.76
C THR A 26 5.37 -15.98 -19.73
N LEU A 27 5.48 -15.64 -18.44
CA LEU A 27 5.49 -16.63 -17.37
C LEU A 27 4.10 -17.22 -17.16
N ALA A 28 4.05 -18.50 -16.84
CA ALA A 28 2.82 -19.18 -16.44
C ALA A 28 2.43 -18.80 -14.99
N ILE A 29 2.06 -17.54 -14.80
CA ILE A 29 1.55 -16.93 -13.56
C ILE A 29 0.28 -16.11 -13.89
N PRO A 30 -0.56 -15.77 -12.91
CA PRO A 30 -1.80 -15.03 -13.18
C PRO A 30 -1.57 -13.64 -13.79
N GLN A 31 -2.50 -13.22 -14.64
CA GLN A 31 -2.42 -11.97 -15.41
C GLN A 31 -2.17 -10.72 -14.56
N PRO A 32 -2.77 -10.53 -13.36
CA PRO A 32 -2.48 -9.38 -12.51
C PRO A 32 -1.03 -9.31 -12.05
N LEU A 33 -0.41 -10.46 -11.71
CA LEU A 33 1.00 -10.53 -11.32
C LEU A 33 1.92 -10.31 -12.52
N GLN A 34 1.64 -10.93 -13.66
CA GLN A 34 2.38 -10.66 -14.90
C GLN A 34 2.40 -9.16 -15.19
N ARG A 35 1.23 -8.52 -15.08
CA ARG A 35 1.04 -7.10 -15.37
C ARG A 35 1.83 -6.22 -14.40
N LEU A 36 1.71 -6.46 -13.08
CA LEU A 36 2.45 -5.69 -12.08
C LEU A 36 3.96 -5.85 -12.24
N HIS A 37 4.47 -7.07 -12.38
CA HIS A 37 5.90 -7.31 -12.60
C HIS A 37 6.41 -6.65 -13.88
N ALA A 38 5.68 -6.78 -14.98
CA ALA A 38 6.05 -6.19 -16.25
C ALA A 38 5.98 -4.66 -16.24
N PHE A 39 5.18 -4.07 -15.36
CA PHE A 39 5.04 -2.64 -15.22
C PHE A 39 6.09 -2.04 -14.26
N ALA A 40 6.14 -2.54 -13.02
CA ALA A 40 6.90 -1.92 -11.93
C ALA A 40 7.69 -2.91 -11.06
N GLY A 41 7.90 -4.15 -11.53
CA GLY A 41 8.60 -5.19 -10.78
C GLY A 41 10.05 -4.87 -10.39
N CYS A 42 10.66 -3.85 -10.99
CA CYS A 42 12.02 -3.35 -10.74
C CYS A 42 12.05 -1.84 -10.49
N TRP A 43 10.93 -1.22 -10.11
CA TRP A 43 10.88 0.23 -9.88
C TRP A 43 11.85 0.61 -8.75
N PRO A 44 12.78 1.57 -8.95
CA PRO A 44 13.81 1.87 -7.97
C PRO A 44 13.23 2.60 -6.75
N HIS A 45 13.82 2.33 -5.58
CA HIS A 45 13.59 3.13 -4.37
C HIS A 45 14.93 3.72 -3.90
N PRO A 46 14.97 4.97 -3.40
CA PRO A 46 16.22 5.59 -2.92
C PRO A 46 16.84 4.95 -1.67
N LYS A 47 16.19 3.96 -1.05
CA LYS A 47 16.56 3.40 0.28
C LYS A 47 16.46 1.88 0.27
N TYR A 48 15.34 1.36 -0.22
CA TYR A 48 15.11 -0.08 -0.35
C TYR A 48 15.54 -0.60 -1.72
N TRP A 49 15.59 -1.92 -1.86
CA TRP A 49 15.94 -2.58 -3.10
C TRP A 49 15.03 -2.15 -4.26
N ARG A 50 13.71 -2.06 -4.02
CA ARG A 50 12.67 -1.70 -4.98
C ARG A 50 11.53 -0.95 -4.28
N LEU A 51 10.70 -0.24 -5.05
CA LEU A 51 9.55 0.51 -4.55
C LEU A 51 8.56 -0.37 -3.77
N PHE A 52 8.30 -1.56 -4.30
CA PHE A 52 7.39 -2.56 -3.72
C PHE A 52 8.16 -3.56 -2.85
N SER A 53 8.93 -3.03 -1.90
CA SER A 53 9.81 -3.79 -0.98
C SER A 53 10.16 -2.97 0.27
N CYS A 54 9.32 -2.00 0.66
CA CYS A 54 9.56 -1.12 1.79
C CYS A 54 9.08 -1.77 3.09
N GLN A 55 7.82 -2.20 3.15
CA GLN A 55 7.27 -2.94 4.28
C GLN A 55 7.03 -4.41 3.93
N ASP A 56 6.53 -4.68 2.73
CA ASP A 56 6.28 -6.02 2.23
C ASP A 56 6.95 -6.23 0.86
N HIS A 57 7.51 -7.41 0.65
CA HIS A 57 8.34 -7.74 -0.51
C HIS A 57 7.55 -8.44 -1.60
N LEU A 58 7.37 -7.78 -2.74
CA LEU A 58 6.98 -8.43 -3.98
C LEU A 58 8.13 -9.35 -4.43
N ILE A 59 7.88 -10.66 -4.42
CA ILE A 59 8.90 -11.65 -4.75
C ILE A 59 9.23 -11.52 -6.24
N ASP A 60 10.52 -11.35 -6.54
CA ASP A 60 11.00 -11.27 -7.91
C ASP A 60 10.60 -12.52 -8.73
N VAL A 61 10.26 -12.32 -10.00
CA VAL A 61 9.75 -13.39 -10.86
C VAL A 61 10.67 -14.60 -10.99
N GLY A 62 11.99 -14.40 -10.90
CA GLY A 62 12.99 -15.48 -10.93
C GLY A 62 13.04 -16.31 -9.64
N TYR A 63 12.38 -15.82 -8.58
CA TYR A 63 12.37 -16.42 -7.24
C TYR A 63 10.96 -16.81 -6.78
N LEU A 64 9.94 -16.71 -7.64
CA LEU A 64 8.61 -17.22 -7.33
C LEU A 64 8.69 -18.72 -7.07
N LYS A 65 8.13 -19.15 -5.94
CA LYS A 65 8.18 -20.54 -5.48
C LYS A 65 6.77 -21.09 -5.35
N GLU A 66 6.67 -22.38 -5.62
CA GLU A 66 5.46 -23.12 -5.36
C GLU A 66 5.54 -23.84 -4.02
N GLN A 67 4.42 -23.86 -3.33
CA GLN A 67 4.24 -24.62 -2.11
C GLN A 67 2.94 -25.40 -2.21
N ILE A 68 2.99 -26.68 -1.86
CA ILE A 68 1.80 -27.51 -1.78
C ILE A 68 1.02 -27.12 -0.52
N CYS A 69 -0.25 -26.78 -0.70
CA CYS A 69 -1.21 -26.47 0.35
C CYS A 69 -2.50 -27.24 0.08
N GLU A 70 -2.90 -28.07 1.05
CA GLU A 70 -4.15 -28.83 1.00
C GLU A 70 -4.34 -29.63 -0.30
N GLY A 71 -3.23 -30.17 -0.84
CA GLY A 71 -3.23 -30.95 -2.09
C GLY A 71 -3.25 -30.12 -3.37
N SER A 72 -3.12 -28.78 -3.29
CA SER A 72 -2.99 -27.88 -4.44
C SER A 72 -1.68 -27.08 -4.40
N GLU A 73 -1.07 -26.87 -5.56
CA GLU A 73 0.12 -26.00 -5.67
C GLU A 73 -0.32 -24.53 -5.61
N LYS A 74 0.28 -23.77 -4.68
CA LYS A 74 0.10 -22.32 -4.54
C LYS A 74 1.41 -21.61 -4.88
N LEU A 75 1.30 -20.52 -5.63
CA LEU A 75 2.42 -19.66 -6.02
C LEU A 75 2.61 -18.56 -4.99
N ILE A 76 3.71 -18.59 -4.24
CA ILE A 76 4.05 -17.54 -3.28
C ILE A 76 4.59 -16.33 -4.06
N PHE A 77 3.98 -15.17 -3.86
CA PHE A 77 4.31 -13.95 -4.60
C PHE A 77 4.62 -12.74 -3.71
N LEU A 78 4.30 -12.80 -2.41
CA LEU A 78 4.52 -11.71 -1.47
C LEU A 78 4.98 -12.25 -0.12
N SER A 79 5.91 -11.56 0.52
CA SER A 79 6.36 -11.89 1.89
C SER A 79 6.53 -10.63 2.73
N GLU A 80 6.16 -10.70 3.99
CA GLU A 80 6.42 -9.65 4.98
C GLU A 80 7.93 -9.50 5.24
N ASN A 81 8.38 -8.31 5.58
CA ASN A 81 9.80 -7.99 5.76
C ASN A 81 10.52 -8.77 6.88
N GLN A 82 9.87 -9.03 8.01
CA GLN A 82 10.37 -9.88 9.10
C GLN A 82 10.10 -11.37 8.85
N GLY A 83 9.45 -11.71 7.74
CA GLY A 83 9.11 -13.08 7.37
C GLY A 83 8.01 -13.70 8.23
N VAL A 84 7.20 -12.92 8.95
CA VAL A 84 6.15 -13.47 9.83
C VAL A 84 4.91 -13.94 9.07
N TRP A 85 4.70 -13.47 7.84
CA TRP A 85 3.65 -13.99 6.96
C TRP A 85 4.07 -14.00 5.49
N SER A 86 3.31 -14.72 4.66
CA SER A 86 3.46 -14.71 3.20
C SER A 86 2.11 -14.84 2.52
N CYS A 87 1.98 -14.28 1.31
CA CYS A 87 0.80 -14.47 0.47
C CYS A 87 1.11 -15.31 -0.77
N ALA A 88 0.13 -16.12 -1.14
CA ALA A 88 0.16 -16.97 -2.30
C ALA A 88 -1.13 -16.88 -3.11
N THR A 89 -1.09 -17.34 -4.35
CA THR A 89 -2.24 -17.38 -5.25
C THR A 89 -2.21 -18.67 -6.09
N GLU A 90 -3.23 -18.92 -6.89
CA GLU A 90 -3.20 -20.03 -7.85
C GLU A 90 -2.22 -19.71 -8.97
N ARG A 91 -1.58 -20.74 -9.53
CA ARG A 91 -0.67 -20.55 -10.67
C ARG A 91 -1.37 -20.04 -11.93
N GLN A 92 -2.64 -20.41 -12.08
CA GLN A 92 -3.45 -20.10 -13.25
C GLN A 92 -4.73 -19.39 -12.82
N GLY A 93 -5.41 -18.79 -13.79
CA GLY A 93 -6.62 -18.02 -13.56
C GLY A 93 -6.46 -16.57 -14.02
N GLN A 94 -7.58 -15.96 -14.40
CA GLN A 94 -7.59 -14.56 -14.83
C GLN A 94 -7.40 -13.62 -13.64
N ASP A 95 -8.04 -13.92 -12.51
CA ASP A 95 -7.93 -13.13 -11.29
C ASP A 95 -8.15 -14.02 -10.05
N PRO A 96 -7.23 -14.95 -9.78
CA PRO A 96 -7.42 -15.97 -8.75
C PRO A 96 -7.46 -15.38 -7.34
N PRO A 97 -7.97 -16.13 -6.36
CA PRO A 97 -7.97 -15.68 -4.96
C PRO A 97 -6.56 -15.62 -4.37
N VAL A 98 -6.45 -14.98 -3.21
CA VAL A 98 -5.21 -14.79 -2.45
C VAL A 98 -5.33 -15.50 -1.12
N TRP A 99 -4.33 -16.31 -0.81
CA TRP A 99 -4.15 -16.96 0.48
C TRP A 99 -3.05 -16.27 1.26
N MET A 100 -3.16 -16.29 2.58
CA MET A 100 -2.13 -15.87 3.53
C MET A 100 -1.71 -17.05 4.39
N LEU A 101 -0.41 -17.19 4.62
CA LEU A 101 0.15 -18.04 5.66
C LEU A 101 0.73 -17.14 6.75
N ASP A 102 0.15 -17.21 7.95
CA ASP A 102 0.78 -16.70 9.17
C ASP A 102 1.74 -17.76 9.69
N LYS A 103 3.04 -17.45 9.72
CA LYS A 103 4.11 -18.39 10.10
C LYS A 103 4.37 -18.41 11.62
N VAL A 104 3.75 -17.51 12.38
CA VAL A 104 3.95 -17.38 13.82
C VAL A 104 2.79 -18.03 14.58
N PHE A 105 1.55 -17.72 14.18
CA PHE A 105 0.35 -18.14 14.90
C PHE A 105 -0.65 -18.92 14.03
N GLY A 106 -0.41 -19.03 12.72
CA GLY A 106 -1.33 -19.67 11.80
C GLY A 106 -1.18 -21.19 11.77
N GLU A 107 -2.31 -21.89 11.65
CA GLU A 107 -2.34 -23.35 11.46
C GLU A 107 -2.32 -23.75 9.96
N GLY A 108 -2.35 -22.78 9.05
CA GLY A 108 -2.40 -23.05 7.61
C GLY A 108 -2.63 -21.82 6.75
N TRP A 109 -2.98 -22.07 5.48
CA TRP A 109 -3.29 -21.03 4.51
C TRP A 109 -4.76 -20.61 4.61
N GLU A 110 -5.01 -19.32 4.81
CA GLU A 110 -6.36 -18.74 4.83
C GLU A 110 -6.62 -17.93 3.55
N ILE A 111 -7.80 -18.07 2.95
CA ILE A 111 -8.22 -17.16 1.87
C ILE A 111 -8.50 -15.78 2.47
N ILE A 112 -7.71 -14.78 2.10
CA ILE A 112 -7.87 -13.41 2.58
C ILE A 112 -8.49 -12.47 1.54
N HIS A 113 -8.46 -12.85 0.26
CA HIS A 113 -9.06 -12.05 -0.80
C HIS A 113 -9.55 -12.92 -1.96
N SER A 114 -10.68 -12.57 -2.57
CA SER A 114 -11.27 -13.34 -3.68
C SER A 114 -10.72 -12.96 -5.07
N SER A 115 -9.82 -11.99 -5.13
CA SER A 115 -9.31 -11.37 -6.37
C SER A 115 -7.89 -10.84 -6.18
N LEU A 116 -6.93 -11.40 -6.90
CA LEU A 116 -5.54 -11.01 -6.87
C LEU A 116 -5.32 -9.55 -7.30
N SER A 117 -5.99 -9.10 -8.35
CA SER A 117 -5.87 -7.74 -8.87
C SER A 117 -6.24 -6.68 -7.83
N LYS A 118 -7.34 -6.89 -7.11
CA LYS A 118 -7.77 -6.01 -6.02
C LYS A 118 -6.84 -6.06 -4.83
N PHE A 119 -6.32 -7.24 -4.48
CA PHE A 119 -5.31 -7.38 -3.43
C PHE A 119 -4.03 -6.61 -3.79
N LEU A 120 -3.55 -6.73 -5.04
CA LEU A 120 -2.36 -6.01 -5.52
C LEU A 120 -2.55 -4.49 -5.53
N VAL A 121 -3.76 -3.97 -5.80
CA VAL A 121 -4.05 -2.54 -5.63
C VAL A 121 -3.85 -2.12 -4.18
N THR A 122 -4.41 -2.87 -3.22
CA THR A 122 -4.27 -2.55 -1.79
C THR A 122 -2.81 -2.61 -1.35
N TYR A 123 -2.08 -3.65 -1.77
CA TYR A 123 -0.65 -3.80 -1.55
C TYR A 123 0.14 -2.59 -2.06
N CYS A 124 -0.04 -2.24 -3.34
CA CYS A 124 0.68 -1.14 -3.94
C CYS A 124 0.38 0.19 -3.25
N LEU A 125 -0.88 0.47 -2.89
CA LEU A 125 -1.22 1.70 -2.17
C LEU A 125 -0.59 1.75 -0.77
N GLN A 126 -0.51 0.62 -0.07
CA GLN A 126 0.21 0.53 1.20
C GLN A 126 1.69 0.85 1.01
N GLU A 127 2.36 0.16 0.07
CA GLU A 127 3.78 0.37 -0.22
C GLU A 127 4.07 1.82 -0.63
N LEU A 128 3.26 2.41 -1.52
CA LEU A 128 3.40 3.82 -1.91
C LEU A 128 3.23 4.78 -0.72
N THR A 129 2.39 4.41 0.26
CA THR A 129 2.21 5.20 1.48
C THR A 129 3.46 5.15 2.35
N VAL A 130 3.94 3.94 2.67
CA VAL A 130 5.11 3.75 3.56
C VAL A 130 6.42 4.18 2.88
N SER A 131 6.47 4.18 1.56
CA SER A 131 7.63 4.58 0.76
C SER A 131 7.66 6.09 0.44
N SER A 132 6.71 6.86 0.95
CA SER A 132 6.59 8.28 0.59
C SER A 132 7.72 9.14 1.18
N LYS A 133 8.14 10.15 0.43
CA LYS A 133 9.24 11.06 0.79
C LYS A 133 8.92 11.91 2.02
N TYR A 134 7.69 12.40 2.13
CA TYR A 134 7.27 13.32 3.16
C TYR A 134 6.07 12.75 3.92
N ARG A 135 6.13 12.84 5.25
CA ARG A 135 5.03 12.53 6.15
C ARG A 135 4.61 13.81 6.85
N PHE A 136 3.30 14.02 6.95
CA PHE A 136 2.71 15.11 7.71
C PHE A 136 2.13 14.61 9.01
N SER A 137 2.08 15.50 9.99
CA SER A 137 1.34 15.30 11.23
C SER A 137 -0.16 15.33 11.00
N ARG A 138 -0.91 14.69 11.90
CA ARG A 138 -2.38 14.67 11.90
C ARG A 138 -3.05 16.04 11.83
N LYS A 139 -2.35 17.09 12.28
CA LYS A 139 -2.84 18.47 12.24
C LYS A 139 -3.12 18.96 10.82
N ILE A 140 -2.45 18.41 9.80
CA ILE A 140 -2.65 18.82 8.40
C ILE A 140 -4.09 18.60 7.95
N VAL A 141 -4.73 17.50 8.34
CA VAL A 141 -6.07 17.17 7.87
C VAL A 141 -7.09 18.14 8.46
N ALA A 142 -7.01 18.40 9.77
CA ALA A 142 -7.89 19.38 10.41
C ALA A 142 -7.73 20.76 9.76
N PHE A 143 -6.49 21.18 9.49
CA PHE A 143 -6.21 22.44 8.80
C PHE A 143 -6.85 22.49 7.41
N LEU A 144 -6.62 21.48 6.56
CA LEU A 144 -7.11 21.47 5.17
C LEU A 144 -8.63 21.34 5.07
N LEU A 145 -9.26 20.53 5.94
CA LEU A 145 -10.72 20.46 6.02
C LEU A 145 -11.31 21.82 6.41
N HIS A 146 -10.67 22.55 7.33
CA HIS A 146 -11.11 23.90 7.72
C HIS A 146 -10.96 24.93 6.57
N GLN A 147 -10.03 24.71 5.65
CA GLN A 147 -9.90 25.48 4.40
C GLN A 147 -10.94 25.07 3.34
N GLY A 148 -11.82 24.12 3.64
CA GLY A 148 -12.86 23.64 2.72
C GLY A 148 -12.36 22.65 1.67
N LEU A 149 -11.15 22.08 1.83
CA LEU A 149 -10.69 20.98 0.99
C LEU A 149 -11.41 19.70 1.40
N GLU A 150 -11.91 18.95 0.42
CA GLU A 150 -12.56 17.67 0.66
C GLU A 150 -11.59 16.52 0.38
N SER A 151 -11.61 15.49 1.23
CA SER A 151 -10.93 14.23 0.92
C SER A 151 -11.77 13.41 -0.06
N GLN A 152 -11.10 12.79 -1.01
CA GLN A 152 -11.72 11.92 -2.01
C GLN A 152 -11.41 10.46 -1.68
N PRO A 153 -12.41 9.58 -1.58
CA PRO A 153 -12.15 8.16 -1.37
C PRO A 153 -11.42 7.57 -2.59
N LEU A 154 -10.25 6.99 -2.36
CA LEU A 154 -9.43 6.37 -3.40
C LEU A 154 -9.67 4.85 -3.46
N TRP A 155 -9.60 4.18 -2.30
CA TRP A 155 -9.75 2.72 -2.21
C TRP A 155 -10.19 2.31 -0.80
N LEU A 156 -11.41 1.78 -0.66
CA LEU A 156 -12.04 1.54 0.66
C LEU A 156 -12.45 0.08 0.87
N ASN A 157 -12.40 -0.37 2.13
CA ASN A 157 -12.94 -1.63 2.62
C ASN A 157 -12.39 -2.83 1.84
N ARG A 158 -11.06 -2.97 1.85
CA ARG A 158 -10.36 -4.06 1.18
C ARG A 158 -9.43 -4.73 2.17
N LYS A 159 -9.66 -6.02 2.40
CA LYS A 159 -8.81 -6.82 3.27
C LYS A 159 -7.41 -6.90 2.69
N TYR A 160 -6.43 -6.53 3.50
CA TYR A 160 -5.02 -6.73 3.27
C TYR A 160 -4.47 -7.45 4.51
N VAL A 161 -4.20 -8.74 4.35
CA VAL A 161 -3.73 -9.59 5.45
C VAL A 161 -4.76 -9.57 6.59
N LYS A 162 -4.38 -9.13 7.79
CA LYS A 162 -5.25 -9.04 8.98
C LYS A 162 -5.88 -7.64 9.16
N ARG A 163 -5.77 -6.77 8.15
CA ARG A 163 -6.21 -5.37 8.19
C ARG A 163 -7.18 -5.06 7.06
N GLU A 164 -7.88 -3.94 7.18
CA GLU A 164 -8.74 -3.41 6.13
C GLU A 164 -8.39 -1.93 5.86
N PRO A 165 -7.26 -1.66 5.17
CA PRO A 165 -6.85 -0.29 4.94
C PRO A 165 -7.84 0.50 4.10
N ARG A 166 -8.00 1.78 4.45
CA ARG A 166 -8.80 2.78 3.74
C ARG A 166 -7.88 3.87 3.20
N PHE A 167 -7.98 4.13 1.90
CA PHE A 167 -7.16 5.12 1.22
C PHE A 167 -8.00 6.29 0.73
N TYR A 168 -7.52 7.50 0.98
CA TYR A 168 -8.10 8.75 0.49
C TYR A 168 -7.03 9.62 -0.17
N LEU A 169 -7.46 10.52 -1.03
CA LEU A 169 -6.62 11.56 -1.62
C LEU A 169 -7.15 12.93 -1.20
N LEU A 170 -6.28 13.76 -0.63
CA LEU A 170 -6.60 15.13 -0.20
C LEU A 170 -5.69 16.11 -0.94
N ASP A 171 -6.25 17.25 -1.37
CA ASP A 171 -5.54 18.27 -2.18
C ASP A 171 -4.82 17.65 -3.40
N SER A 172 -5.40 16.60 -3.99
CA SER A 172 -4.88 15.79 -5.11
C SER A 172 -3.52 15.09 -4.90
N TYR A 173 -2.75 15.43 -3.86
CA TYR A 173 -1.36 15.01 -3.70
C TYR A 173 -1.02 14.50 -2.30
N ILE A 174 -1.97 14.50 -1.38
CA ILE A 174 -1.80 13.94 -0.03
C ILE A 174 -2.55 12.61 0.02
N LEU A 175 -1.80 11.51 0.06
CA LEU A 175 -2.34 10.19 0.22
C LEU A 175 -2.55 9.94 1.72
N ILE A 176 -3.75 9.48 2.06
CA ILE A 176 -4.14 9.17 3.42
C ILE A 176 -4.38 7.67 3.53
N MET A 177 -3.73 6.99 4.48
CA MET A 177 -4.04 5.60 4.83
C MET A 177 -4.56 5.54 6.27
N ASN A 178 -5.77 4.98 6.42
CA ASN A 178 -6.45 4.71 7.69
C ASN A 178 -6.61 5.92 8.62
N ASP A 179 -6.58 7.13 8.09
CA ASP A 179 -6.72 8.37 8.86
C ASP A 179 -5.57 8.59 9.84
N PHE A 180 -4.40 7.98 9.62
CA PHE A 180 -3.21 8.19 10.46
C PHE A 180 -1.90 8.34 9.68
N TRP A 181 -1.80 7.82 8.46
CA TRP A 181 -0.71 8.17 7.55
C TRP A 181 -1.18 9.29 6.63
N TYR A 182 -0.44 10.39 6.59
CA TYR A 182 -0.67 11.51 5.69
C TYR A 182 0.63 11.79 4.98
N VAL A 183 0.71 11.47 3.70
CA VAL A 183 2.00 11.44 3.00
C VAL A 183 1.92 12.08 1.64
N THR A 184 3.05 12.58 1.15
CA THR A 184 3.18 13.07 -0.21
C THR A 184 4.56 12.80 -0.78
N ASN A 185 4.61 12.66 -2.10
CA ASN A 185 5.85 12.72 -2.89
C ASN A 185 6.00 14.03 -3.66
N ASN A 186 5.00 14.92 -3.60
CA ASN A 186 5.01 16.19 -4.30
C ASN A 186 5.76 17.25 -3.47
N GLU A 187 6.91 17.68 -3.98
CA GLU A 187 7.81 18.62 -3.30
C GLU A 187 7.16 19.99 -3.08
N ALA A 188 6.35 20.47 -4.03
CA ALA A 188 5.64 21.75 -3.88
C ALA A 188 4.57 21.69 -2.78
N ILE A 189 3.93 20.53 -2.60
CA ILE A 189 2.94 20.30 -1.53
C ILE A 189 3.65 20.19 -0.17
N ALA A 190 4.79 19.50 -0.13
CA ALA A 190 5.63 19.43 1.05
C ALA A 190 6.13 20.82 1.48
N GLU A 191 6.59 21.64 0.53
CA GLU A 191 7.02 23.03 0.79
C GLU A 191 5.85 23.91 1.26
N LYS A 192 4.69 23.82 0.60
CA LYS A 192 3.47 24.58 0.96
C LYS A 192 3.01 24.29 2.39
N TYR A 193 3.19 23.08 2.87
CA TYR A 193 2.73 22.63 4.19
C TYR A 193 3.88 22.20 5.10
N SER A 194 5.04 22.87 4.98
CA SER A 194 6.26 22.51 5.70
C SER A 194 6.09 22.47 7.23
N ASP A 195 5.25 23.36 7.77
CA ASP A 195 4.96 23.45 9.22
C ASP A 195 4.29 22.20 9.78
N PHE A 196 3.76 21.34 8.92
CA PHE A 196 3.11 20.10 9.30
C PHE A 196 3.97 18.86 9.06
N ILE A 197 5.17 18.98 8.46
CA ILE A 197 6.04 17.83 8.20
C ILE A 197 6.53 17.23 9.52
N GLU A 198 6.40 15.91 9.65
CA GLU A 198 7.02 15.13 10.72
C GLU A 198 8.38 14.63 10.26
N GLU A 199 9.40 14.76 11.10
CA GLU A 199 10.62 14.00 10.91
C GLU A 199 10.28 12.52 11.02
N VAL A 200 10.51 11.78 9.93
CA VAL A 200 10.27 10.34 9.90
C VAL A 200 11.41 9.67 10.64
N ASP A 201 11.21 9.43 11.94
CA ASP A 201 12.14 8.63 12.72
C ASP A 201 11.97 7.15 12.29
N GLU A 202 13.06 6.50 11.89
CA GLU A 202 13.07 5.21 11.15
C GLU A 202 12.34 4.07 11.89
N TYR A 203 12.07 4.24 13.19
CA TYR A 203 11.39 3.27 14.05
C TYR A 203 9.87 3.46 14.19
N THR A 204 9.30 4.64 13.87
CA THR A 204 7.86 4.89 14.03
C THR A 204 7.00 4.36 12.89
N ALA A 205 7.60 3.90 11.79
CA ALA A 205 6.89 3.16 10.75
C ALA A 205 6.48 1.75 11.19
N ALA A 206 7.11 1.22 12.26
CA ALA A 206 6.93 -0.14 12.75
C ALA A 206 6.13 -0.26 14.06
N SER A 207 5.75 0.85 14.72
CA SER A 207 4.92 0.79 15.93
C SER A 207 3.44 0.83 15.57
N GLU A 208 2.84 -0.35 15.49
CA GLU A 208 1.50 -0.62 14.95
C GLU A 208 0.33 -0.36 15.92
N ASP A 209 0.58 0.27 17.07
CA ASP A 209 -0.34 0.33 18.22
C ASP A 209 -1.32 1.53 18.23
N VAL A 210 -1.57 2.20 17.10
CA VAL A 210 -2.50 3.37 17.04
C VAL A 210 -3.79 3.08 16.27
N LEU A 211 -4.22 1.81 16.22
CA LEU A 211 -5.37 1.38 15.42
C LEU A 211 -6.76 1.62 16.05
N ASP A 212 -6.83 2.15 17.28
CA ASP A 212 -8.09 2.29 18.04
C ASP A 212 -8.62 3.74 18.17
N GLN A 213 -8.21 4.66 17.28
CA GLN A 213 -8.73 6.04 17.30
C GLN A 213 -9.88 6.24 16.32
N ASP A 214 -10.90 6.98 16.77
CA ASP A 214 -12.08 7.28 15.96
C ASP A 214 -11.68 7.91 14.61
N PRO A 215 -12.17 7.36 13.49
CA PRO A 215 -11.82 7.83 12.17
C PRO A 215 -12.31 9.26 11.91
N ILE A 216 -11.38 10.15 11.53
CA ILE A 216 -11.65 11.55 11.21
C ILE A 216 -12.76 11.68 10.17
N PHE A 217 -12.78 10.78 9.18
CA PHE A 217 -13.66 10.91 8.02
C PHE A 217 -15.01 10.19 8.17
N VAL A 218 -15.35 9.68 9.36
CA VAL A 218 -16.64 8.97 9.59
C VAL A 218 -17.66 9.81 10.34
N SER A 219 -17.29 10.91 11.00
CA SER A 219 -18.27 11.81 11.62
C SER A 219 -18.48 13.09 10.80
N LYS A 220 -19.67 13.24 10.22
CA LYS A 220 -20.29 14.55 10.06
C LYS A 220 -20.59 15.07 11.47
N GLU A 221 -19.60 15.60 12.18
CA GLU A 221 -19.73 16.47 13.35
C GLU A 221 -18.31 16.85 13.82
N TYR A 222 -17.69 17.81 13.14
CA TYR A 222 -16.53 18.53 13.66
C TYR A 222 -17.00 19.79 14.39
N GLY A 223 -17.64 19.57 15.54
CA GLY A 223 -17.74 20.55 16.62
C GLY A 223 -16.76 20.15 17.72
N ASP A 224 -16.07 21.13 18.30
CA ASP A 224 -15.51 21.04 19.66
C ASP A 224 -14.12 20.39 19.86
N TYR A 225 -13.11 20.72 19.03
CA TYR A 225 -11.71 20.42 19.40
C TYR A 225 -10.76 21.63 19.53
N PHE A 226 -11.25 22.87 19.46
CA PHE A 226 -10.43 24.05 19.78
C PHE A 226 -11.23 25.12 20.53
N GLU A 227 -11.62 24.80 21.76
CA GLU A 227 -11.73 25.80 22.83
C GLU A 227 -10.75 25.39 23.92
N ASN A 228 -9.58 26.05 23.95
CA ASN A 228 -8.73 26.32 25.12
C ASN A 228 -7.27 26.52 24.69
N SER A 229 -6.96 27.73 24.23
CA SER A 229 -5.64 28.33 24.32
C SER A 229 -5.83 29.84 24.24
N ASN A 230 -5.93 30.48 25.41
CA ASN A 230 -5.76 31.92 25.59
C ASN A 230 -4.32 32.33 25.31
#